data_AF-A0A9W5B582-F1
#
_entry.id   AF-A0A9W5B582-F1
#
_cell.length_a   1.000
_cell.length_b   1.000
_cell.length_c   1.000
_cell.angle_alpha   90.00
_cell.angle_beta   90.00
_cell.angle_gamma   90.00
#
_symmetry.space_group_name_H-M   'P 1'
#
loop_
_entity.id
_entity.type
_entity.pdbx_description
1 polymer ?
#
loop_
_entity_poly.entity_id
_entity_poly.type
_entity_poly.pdbx_seq_one_letter_code
_entity_poly.pdbx_strand_id
1 'polypeptide(L)'
;MSATIIPAGTRVIEFEDLSIDLVCFEHAFKALNDRRVAGKLDGYVEATLEANPSVADRGILLPLGSTIILPEFTIRAASTSVVRLWD
;
A
#
# COMPACT_ATOMS: atom_id res chain seq x y z
N MET A 1 3.07 21.36 -9.23
CA MET A 1 2.15 20.37 -8.61
C MET A 1 2.89 19.82 -7.39
N SER A 2 2.37 20.03 -6.18
CA SER A 2 2.98 19.46 -4.98
C SER A 2 2.72 17.95 -4.97
N ALA A 3 3.76 17.16 -4.75
CA ALA A 3 3.63 15.72 -4.67
C ALA A 3 2.83 15.33 -3.42
N THR A 4 1.86 14.43 -3.56
CA THR A 4 1.14 13.88 -2.39
C THR A 4 1.97 12.75 -1.81
N ILE A 5 2.24 12.81 -0.51
CA ILE A 5 3.11 11.87 0.20
C ILE A 5 2.29 11.09 1.22
N ILE A 6 2.45 9.78 1.23
CA ILE A 6 2.03 8.88 2.31
C ILE A 6 3.23 8.76 3.25
N PRO A 7 3.10 9.12 4.54
CA PRO A 7 4.23 9.10 5.46
C PRO A 7 4.67 7.66 5.77
N ALA A 8 5.97 7.50 6.07
CA ALA A 8 6.48 6.26 6.61
C ALA A 8 5.80 5.89 7.94
N GLY A 9 5.76 4.61 8.25
CA GLY A 9 5.17 4.12 9.49
C GLY A 9 5.52 2.66 9.77
N THR A 10 4.99 2.17 10.88
CA THR A 10 5.13 0.77 11.29
C THR A 10 3.77 0.29 11.77
N ARG A 11 3.41 -0.95 11.42
CA ARG A 11 2.18 -1.60 11.88
C ARG A 11 2.51 -2.95 12.50
N VAL A 12 2.01 -3.18 13.71
CA VAL A 12 1.96 -4.51 14.31
C VAL A 12 0.64 -5.17 13.94
N ILE A 13 0.68 -6.43 13.52
CA ILE A 13 -0.51 -7.20 13.14
C ILE A 13 -1.23 -7.70 14.39
N GLU A 14 -2.44 -7.18 14.62
CA GLU A 14 -3.26 -7.45 15.80
C GLU A 14 -4.47 -8.35 15.49
N PHE A 15 -4.78 -8.56 14.21
CA PHE A 15 -5.91 -9.37 13.72
C PHE A 15 -5.43 -10.45 12.74
N GLU A 16 -6.07 -11.61 12.77
CA GLU A 16 -5.66 -12.81 12.00
C GLU A 16 -6.02 -12.75 10.51
N ASP A 17 -6.86 -11.79 10.10
CA ASP A 17 -7.40 -11.64 8.75
C ASP A 17 -6.71 -10.55 7.92
N LEU A 18 -5.60 -9.99 8.40
CA LEU A 18 -4.87 -8.93 7.70
C LEU A 18 -3.94 -9.49 6.63
N SER A 19 -4.18 -9.11 5.37
CA SER A 19 -3.22 -9.25 4.28
C SER A 19 -2.32 -8.02 4.15
N ILE A 20 -1.21 -8.15 3.43
CA ILE A 20 -0.33 -7.01 3.15
C ILE A 20 -1.05 -5.89 2.38
N ASP A 21 -1.92 -6.24 1.43
CA ASP A 21 -2.70 -5.28 0.65
C ASP A 21 -3.64 -4.47 1.54
N LEU A 22 -4.31 -5.14 2.50
CA LEU A 22 -5.23 -4.48 3.43
C LEU A 22 -4.48 -3.54 4.37
N VAL A 23 -3.33 -3.97 4.90
CA VAL A 23 -2.46 -3.12 5.75
C VAL A 23 -2.00 -1.88 4.99
N CYS A 24 -1.56 -2.04 3.73
CA CYS A 24 -1.16 -0.92 2.89
C CYS A 24 -2.34 0.02 2.61
N PHE A 25 -3.50 -0.54 2.25
CA PHE A 25 -4.72 0.22 1.98
C PHE A 25 -5.18 1.03 3.19
N GLU A 26 -5.23 0.44 4.39
CA GLU A 26 -5.65 1.12 5.61
C GLU A 26 -4.72 2.29 5.96
N HIS A 27 -3.41 2.09 5.85
CA HIS A 27 -2.44 3.14 6.11
C HIS A 27 -2.54 4.29 5.10
N ALA A 28 -2.64 3.95 3.81
CA ALA A 28 -2.85 4.93 2.75
C ALA A 28 -4.18 5.68 2.94
N PHE A 29 -5.26 4.98 3.27
CA PHE A 29 -6.57 5.59 3.49
C PHE A 29 -6.54 6.54 4.69
N LYS A 30 -5.87 6.16 5.78
CA LYS A 30 -5.65 7.03 6.94
C LYS A 30 -4.87 8.29 6.59
N ALA A 31 -3.85 8.19 5.73
CA ALA A 31 -3.04 9.33 5.32
C ALA A 31 -3.76 10.28 4.34
N LEU A 32 -4.55 9.72 3.42
CA LEU A 32 -5.14 10.45 2.31
C LEU A 32 -6.59 10.89 2.57
N ASN A 33 -7.29 10.20 3.48
CA ASN A 33 -8.72 10.36 3.73
C ASN A 33 -9.60 10.23 2.47
N ASP A 34 -9.12 9.52 1.44
CA ASP A 34 -9.83 9.24 0.20
C ASP A 34 -9.66 7.76 -0.17
N ARG A 35 -10.74 7.00 0.01
CA ARG A 35 -10.78 5.56 -0.29
C ARG A 35 -10.52 5.25 -1.77
N ARG A 36 -10.94 6.12 -2.69
CA ARG A 36 -10.80 5.87 -4.14
C ARG A 36 -9.35 6.04 -4.57
N VAL A 37 -8.64 7.01 -4.00
CA VAL A 37 -7.21 7.22 -4.26
C VAL A 37 -6.39 6.12 -3.59
N ALA A 38 -6.63 5.84 -2.30
CA ALA A 38 -5.92 4.80 -1.55
C ALA A 38 -6.04 3.41 -2.20
N GLY A 39 -7.22 3.05 -2.73
CA GLY A 39 -7.44 1.77 -3.40
C GLY A 39 -6.92 1.69 -4.85
N LYS A 40 -6.25 2.72 -5.37
CA LYS A 40 -5.73 2.79 -6.74
C LYS A 40 -4.23 3.13 -6.80
N LEU A 41 -3.55 3.02 -5.67
CA LEU A 41 -2.11 3.25 -5.61
C LEU A 41 -1.39 2.15 -6.38
N ASP A 42 -0.58 2.54 -7.35
CA ASP A 42 0.26 1.65 -8.13
C ASP A 42 1.67 1.64 -7.52
N GLY A 43 2.19 0.47 -7.17
CA GLY A 43 3.54 0.30 -6.62
C GLY A 43 3.67 0.42 -5.09
N TYR A 44 2.61 0.75 -4.35
CA TYR A 44 2.73 0.95 -2.89
C TYR A 44 2.89 -0.37 -2.12
N VAL A 45 2.18 -1.42 -2.54
CA VAL A 45 2.31 -2.76 -1.95
C VAL A 45 3.70 -3.32 -2.25
N GLU A 46 4.17 -3.15 -3.48
CA GLU A 46 5.49 -3.58 -3.94
C GLU A 46 6.60 -2.91 -3.14
N ALA A 47 6.53 -1.58 -2.98
CA ALA A 47 7.48 -0.85 -2.13
C ALA A 47 7.45 -1.34 -0.68
N THR A 48 6.27 -1.71 -0.17
CA THR A 48 6.14 -2.29 1.17
C THR A 48 6.75 -3.69 1.24
N LEU A 49 6.58 -4.53 0.22
CA LEU A 49 7.21 -5.85 0.15
C LEU A 49 8.74 -5.76 0.03
N GLU A 50 9.27 -4.80 -0.71
CA GLU A 50 10.71 -4.52 -0.79
C GLU A 50 11.30 -4.14 0.58
N ALA A 51 10.56 -3.34 1.36
CA ALA A 51 10.93 -2.99 2.73
C ALA A 51 10.79 -4.17 3.72
N ASN A 52 10.05 -5.22 3.36
CA ASN A 52 9.81 -6.39 4.20
C ASN A 52 9.97 -7.71 3.42
N PRO A 53 11.18 -8.09 2.97
CA PRO A 53 11.36 -9.22 2.04
C PRO A 53 10.80 -10.55 2.56
N SER A 54 10.89 -10.77 3.87
CA SER A 54 10.39 -11.98 4.52
C SER A 54 8.86 -12.09 4.60
N VAL A 55 8.10 -11.07 4.18
CA VAL A 55 6.62 -11.09 4.22
C VAL A 55 6.06 -11.96 3.10
N ALA A 56 6.70 -11.97 1.92
CA ALA A 56 6.24 -12.74 0.77
C ALA A 56 6.15 -14.25 1.05
N ASP A 57 7.02 -14.76 1.94
CA ASP A 57 7.06 -16.18 2.30
C ASP A 57 6.01 -16.59 3.35
N ARG A 58 5.29 -15.64 3.96
CA ARG A 58 4.37 -15.89 5.10
C ARG A 58 2.96 -16.29 4.68
N GLY A 59 2.66 -16.28 3.37
CA GLY A 59 1.32 -16.54 2.83
C GLY A 59 0.44 -15.30 2.75
N ILE A 60 -0.84 -15.50 2.45
CA ILE A 60 -1.80 -14.41 2.18
C ILE A 60 -2.16 -13.63 3.46
N LEU A 61 -2.27 -14.34 4.59
CA LEU A 61 -2.59 -13.75 5.89
C LEU A 61 -1.31 -13.58 6.71
N LEU A 62 -1.16 -12.41 7.31
CA LEU A 62 0.01 -12.09 8.10
C LEU A 62 -0.10 -12.72 9.50
N PRO A 63 0.96 -13.36 10.01
CA PRO A 63 0.97 -13.88 11.37
C PRO A 63 0.81 -12.77 12.41
N LEU A 64 0.01 -13.02 13.46
CA LEU A 64 -0.14 -12.10 14.60
C LEU A 64 1.21 -11.73 15.21
N GLY A 65 1.33 -10.47 15.64
CA GLY A 65 2.56 -9.91 16.20
C GLY A 65 3.65 -9.63 15.16
N SER A 66 3.42 -9.90 13.87
CA SER A 66 4.34 -9.46 12.83
C SER A 66 4.42 -7.94 12.80
N THR A 67 5.63 -7.41 12.66
CA THR A 67 5.87 -5.98 12.44
C THR A 67 6.10 -5.73 10.95
N ILE A 68 5.28 -4.87 10.36
CA ILE A 68 5.38 -4.43 8.97
C ILE A 68 5.89 -3.00 8.91
N ILE A 69 6.94 -2.78 8.14
CA ILE A 69 7.50 -1.46 7.84
C ILE A 69 6.75 -0.89 6.64
N LEU A 70 6.11 0.26 6.80
CA LEU A 70 5.42 0.98 5.72
C LEU A 70 6.34 2.11 5.25
N PRO A 71 6.87 2.06 4.03
CA PRO A 71 7.78 3.10 3.54
C PRO A 71 7.05 4.43 3.32
N GLU A 72 7.79 5.53 3.36
CA GLU A 72 7.29 6.78 2.78
C GLU A 72 7.05 6.55 1.29
N PHE A 73 5.91 7.00 0.79
CA PHE A 73 5.51 6.77 -0.59
C PHE A 73 5.00 8.04 -1.24
N THR A 74 5.65 8.43 -2.34
CA THR A 74 5.22 9.56 -3.15
C THR A 74 4.25 9.09 -4.22
N ILE A 75 3.01 9.58 -4.16
CA ILE A 75 2.00 9.29 -5.18
C ILE A 75 2.42 10.01 -6.46
N ARG A 76 2.77 9.22 -7.47
CA ARG A 76 3.01 9.75 -8.81
C ARG A 76 1.66 10.09 -9.43
N ALA A 77 1.56 11.28 -10.03
CA ALA A 77 0.39 11.62 -10.82
C ALA A 77 0.27 10.58 -11.94
N ALA A 78 -0.83 9.84 -11.96
CA ALA A 78 -1.08 8.85 -12.98
C ALA A 78 -1.16 9.56 -14.34
N SER A 79 -0.14 9.37 -15.18
CA SER A 79 -0.20 9.73 -16.60
C SER A 79 -0.92 8.61 -17.35
N THR A 80 -2.17 8.31 -16.95
CA THR A 80 -2.95 7.30 -17.64
C THR A 80 -3.38 7.88 -18.98
N SER A 81 -2.65 7.56 -20.05
CA SER A 81 -3.17 7.73 -21.39
C SER A 81 -4.35 6.78 -21.55
N VAL A 82 -5.57 7.32 -21.60
CA VAL A 82 -6.75 6.53 -21.89
C VAL A 82 -6.68 6.13 -23.36
N VAL A 83 -6.36 4.87 -23.63
CA VAL A 83 -6.38 4.30 -24.98
C VAL A 83 -7.73 3.61 -25.17
N ARG A 84 -8.51 4.06 -26.16
CA ARG A 84 -9.65 3.29 -26.64
C ARG A 84 -9.12 2.12 -27.46
N LEU A 85 -9.49 0.90 -27.07
CA LEU A 85 -9.09 -0.30 -27.80
C LEU A 85 -9.94 -0.50 -29.07
N TRP A 86 -11.13 0.09 -29.14
CA TRP A 86 -12.08 -0.02 -30.24
C TRP A 86 -12.83 1.30 -30.40
N ASP A 87 -13.31 1.59 -31.61
CA ASP A 87 -14.22 2.71 -31.89
C ASP A 87 -15.63 2.47 -31.35
#